data_AF-A0A7U1HRV5-F1
#
_entry.id   AF-A0A7U1HRV5-F1
#
_cell.length_a   1.000
_cell.length_b   1.000
_cell.length_c   1.000
_cell.angle_alpha   90.00
_cell.angle_beta   90.00
_cell.angle_gamma   90.00
#
_symmetry.space_group_name_H-M   'P 1'
#
loop_
_entity.id
_entity.type
_entity.pdbx_description
1 polymer ?
#
loop_
_entity_poly.entity_id
_entity_poly.type
_entity_poly.pdbx_seq_one_letter_code
_entity_poly.pdbx_strand_id
1 'polypeptide(L)' 'MLDLQYEHFRLQVDLSGSRLTAKEKDVIGLLLAGHSVKAISIMRNRSLKTVSSQKQNAYKKLGVRNDIGLFPWLLKG' A
#
# COMPACT_ATOMS: atom_id res chain seq x y z
N MET A 1 19.28 -11.44 27.94
CA MET A 1 19.12 -11.59 26.49
C MET A 1 17.82 -10.91 26.15
N LEU A 2 17.85 -9.76 25.48
CA LEU A 2 16.68 -8.88 25.34
C LEU A 2 15.62 -9.55 24.48
N ASP A 3 14.53 -10.01 25.11
CA ASP A 3 13.29 -10.42 24.46
C ASP A 3 12.62 -9.18 23.89
N LEU A 4 12.97 -8.83 22.65
CA LEU A 4 12.27 -7.82 21.87
C LEU A 4 10.95 -8.41 21.37
N GLN A 5 9.95 -8.43 22.23
CA GLN A 5 8.55 -8.59 21.83
C GLN A 5 8.13 -7.34 21.05
N TYR A 6 8.51 -7.29 19.77
CA TYR A 6 7.98 -6.30 18.83
C TYR A 6 6.51 -6.61 18.57
N GLU A 7 5.63 -6.05 19.40
CA GLU A 7 4.22 -5.95 19.09
C GLU A 7 4.08 -5.05 17.85
N HIS A 8 3.92 -5.68 16.69
CA HIS A 8 3.80 -4.99 15.41
C HIS A 8 2.53 -4.14 15.39
N PHE A 9 2.69 -2.82 15.37
CA PHE A 9 1.59 -1.89 15.13
C PHE A 9 0.88 -2.21 13.81
N ARG A 10 -0.38 -2.63 13.90
CA ARG A 10 -1.23 -2.90 12.73
C ARG A 10 -1.98 -1.62 12.37
N LEU A 11 -1.46 -0.91 11.37
CA LEU A 11 -2.17 0.23 10.80
C LEU A 11 -3.31 -0.32 9.93
N GLN A 12 -4.53 -0.31 10.46
CA GLN A 12 -5.73 -0.64 9.69
C GLN A 12 -6.18 0.59 8.93
N VAL A 13 -6.17 0.51 7.61
CA VAL A 13 -6.70 1.54 6.72
C VAL A 13 -7.97 1.03 6.09
N ASP A 14 -9.07 1.76 6.30
CA ASP A 14 -10.29 1.49 5.55
C ASP A 14 -10.21 2.12 4.15
N LEU A 15 -10.08 1.26 3.14
CA LEU A 15 -10.13 1.65 1.72
C LEU A 15 -11.52 1.40 1.11
N SER A 16 -12.53 1.01 1.90
CA SER A 16 -13.87 0.65 1.42
C SER A 16 -14.51 1.77 0.60
N GLY A 17 -14.44 3.02 1.06
CA GLY A 17 -14.98 4.21 0.40
C GLY A 17 -14.19 4.70 -0.83
N SER A 18 -13.07 4.06 -1.17
CA SER A 18 -12.27 4.45 -2.34
C SER A 18 -12.76 3.76 -3.63
N ARG A 19 -12.55 4.43 -4.79
CA ARG A 19 -12.82 3.87 -6.14
C ARG A 19 -11.78 2.84 -6.60
N LEU A 20 -10.99 2.30 -5.68
CA LEU A 20 -9.95 1.31 -5.97
C LEU A 20 -10.56 -0.06 -6.25
N THR A 21 -9.99 -0.76 -7.22
CA THR A 21 -10.22 -2.18 -7.43
C THR A 21 -9.60 -3.00 -6.30
N ALA A 22 -10.04 -4.24 -6.10
CA ALA A 22 -9.46 -5.15 -5.11
C ALA A 22 -7.93 -5.28 -5.25
N LYS A 23 -7.42 -5.38 -6.48
CA LYS A 23 -5.97 -5.49 -6.72
C LYS A 23 -5.21 -4.22 -6.37
N GLU A 24 -5.80 -3.05 -6.59
CA GLU A 24 -5.21 -1.78 -6.18
C GLU A 24 -5.23 -1.64 -4.65
N LYS A 25 -6.32 -2.02 -3.98
CA LYS A 25 -6.38 -2.04 -2.50
C LYS A 25 -5.30 -2.94 -1.91
N ASP A 26 -5.09 -4.13 -2.47
CA ASP A 26 -4.01 -5.03 -2.03
C ASP A 26 -2.63 -4.36 -2.14
N VAL A 27 -2.35 -3.71 -3.28
CA VAL A 27 -1.05 -3.06 -3.52
C VAL A 27 -0.86 -1.88 -2.56
N ILE A 28 -1.89 -1.05 -2.37
CA ILE A 28 -1.84 0.07 -1.41
C ILE A 28 -1.65 -0.43 0.01
N GLY A 29 -2.39 -1.46 0.43
CA GLY A 29 -2.25 -2.05 1.76
C GLY A 29 -0.84 -2.58 2.03
N LEU A 30 -0.23 -3.26 1.07
CA LEU A 30 1.14 -3.75 1.20
C LEU A 30 2.17 -2.61 1.21
N LEU A 31 1.96 -1.54 0.43
CA LEU A 31 2.81 -0.34 0.48
C LEU A 31 2.74 0.32 1.86
N LEU A 32 1.54 0.41 2.44
CA LEU A 32 1.33 0.96 3.79
C LEU A 32 1.91 0.08 4.89
N ALA A 33 1.98 -1.23 4.68
CA ALA A 33 2.71 -2.16 5.53
C ALA A 33 4.24 -2.05 5.38
N GLY A 34 4.75 -1.16 4.52
CA GLY A 34 6.18 -0.92 4.33
C GLY A 34 6.86 -1.79 3.27
N HIS A 35 6.09 -2.56 2.49
CA HIS A 35 6.68 -3.36 1.41
C HIS A 35 7.04 -2.50 0.20
N SER A 36 8.21 -2.76 -0.40
CA SER A 36 8.58 -2.16 -1.69
C SER A 36 7.81 -2.79 -2.84
N VAL A 37 7.70 -2.07 -3.98
CA VAL A 37 7.09 -2.59 -5.22
C VAL A 37 7.73 -3.93 -5.66
N LYS A 38 9.03 -4.10 -5.40
CA LYS A 38 9.76 -5.35 -5.69
C LYS A 38 9.37 -6.48 -4.73
N ALA A 39 9.24 -6.21 -3.44
CA ALA A 39 8.76 -7.21 -2.50
C ALA A 39 7.33 -7.66 -2.87
N ILE A 40 6.46 -6.70 -3.20
CA ILE A 40 5.07 -6.97 -3.61
C ILE A 40 5.02 -7.80 -4.89
N SER A 41 5.89 -7.53 -5.87
CA SER A 41 5.94 -8.31 -7.11
C SER A 41 6.26 -9.79 -6.86
N ILE A 42 7.19 -10.06 -5.93
CA ILE A 42 7.55 -11.41 -5.50
C ILE A 42 6.37 -12.05 -4.74
N MET A 43 5.84 -11.37 -3.72
CA MET A 43 4.74 -11.88 -2.88
C MET A 43 3.48 -12.22 -3.69
N ARG A 44 3.20 -11.45 -4.74
CA ARG A 44 2.02 -11.64 -5.58
C ARG A 44 2.26 -12.51 -6.82
N ASN A 45 3.48 -12.99 -7.03
CA ASN A 45 3.91 -13.67 -8.24
C ASN A 45 3.53 -12.88 -9.52
N ARG A 46 3.92 -11.61 -9.57
CA ARG A 46 3.64 -10.69 -10.69
C ARG A 46 4.88 -9.93 -11.10
N SER A 47 4.88 -9.40 -12.32
CA SER A 47 5.97 -8.57 -12.80
C SER A 47 6.04 -7.23 -12.05
N LEU A 48 7.24 -6.67 -11.92
CA LEU A 48 7.46 -5.31 -11.40
C LEU A 48 6.62 -4.27 -12.15
N LYS A 49 6.51 -4.42 -13.48
CA LYS A 49 5.73 -3.52 -14.34
C LYS A 49 4.25 -3.54 -13.97
N THR A 50 3.69 -4.73 -13.73
CA THR A 50 2.28 -4.90 -13.33
C THR A 50 2.01 -4.23 -11.98
N VAL A 51 2.86 -4.48 -10.97
CA VAL A 51 2.68 -3.87 -9.63
C VAL A 51 2.86 -2.35 -9.70
N SER A 52 3.85 -1.88 -10.44
CA SER A 52 4.09 -0.44 -10.65
C SER A 52 2.89 0.23 -11.33
N SER A 53 2.31 -0.38 -12.36
CA SER A 53 1.11 0.13 -13.02
C SER A 53 -0.11 0.15 -12.09
N GLN A 54 -0.31 -0.89 -11.30
CA GLN A 54 -1.39 -0.95 -10.30
C GLN A 54 -1.23 0.14 -9.23
N LYS A 55 -0.01 0.34 -8.70
CA LYS A 55 0.32 1.44 -7.78
C LYS A 55 -0.02 2.80 -8.39
N GLN A 56 0.45 3.06 -9.60
CA GLN A 56 0.22 4.34 -10.29
C GLN A 56 -1.26 4.62 -10.56
N ASN A 57 -2.01 3.59 -10.98
CA ASN A 57 -3.45 3.72 -11.20
C ASN A 57 -4.20 3.97 -9.88
N ALA A 58 -3.80 3.30 -8.80
CA ALA A 58 -4.34 3.55 -7.47
C ALA A 58 -4.08 5.00 -7.04
N TYR A 59 -2.84 5.49 -7.16
CA TYR A 59 -2.47 6.86 -6.81
C TYR A 59 -3.27 7.91 -7.57
N LYS A 60 -3.47 7.70 -8.89
CA LYS A 60 -4.35 8.56 -9.69
C LYS A 60 -5.78 8.58 -9.18
N LYS A 61 -6.34 7.42 -8.80
CA LYS A 61 -7.71 7.31 -8.24
C LYS A 61 -7.86 7.96 -6.87
N LEU A 62 -6.80 7.93 -6.05
CA LEU A 62 -6.76 8.57 -4.74
C LEU A 62 -6.40 10.06 -4.80
N GLY A 63 -5.96 10.57 -5.96
CA GLY A 63 -5.46 11.94 -6.10
C GLY A 63 -4.09 12.17 -5.45
N VAL A 64 -3.32 11.10 -5.25
CA VAL A 64 -2.00 11.10 -4.60
C VAL A 64 -0.91 11.10 -5.67
N ARG A 65 0.18 11.86 -5.46
CA ARG A 65 1.29 11.98 -6.43
C ARG A 65 2.46 11.03 -6.15
N ASN A 66 2.69 10.70 -4.88
CA ASN A 66 3.82 9.87 -4.44
C ASN A 66 3.51 9.20 -3.09
N ASP A 67 4.39 8.30 -2.68
CA ASP A 67 4.24 7.48 -1.47
C ASP A 67 4.13 8.35 -0.21
N ILE A 68 4.82 9.51 -0.18
CA ILE A 68 4.72 10.48 0.91
C ILE A 68 3.32 11.10 0.98
N GLY A 69 2.73 11.42 -0.18
CA GLY A 69 1.38 11.98 -0.29
C GLY A 69 0.27 11.00 0.08
N LEU A 70 0.58 9.71 0.26
CA LEU A 70 -0.38 8.72 0.71
C LEU A 70 -0.75 8.93 2.19
N PHE A 71 0.21 9.31 3.05
CA PHE A 71 -0.05 9.55 4.47
C PHE A 71 -1.03 10.72 4.72
N PRO A 72 -0.86 11.91 4.10
CA PRO A 72 -1.86 12.97 4.19
C PRO A 72 -3.23 12.58 3.64
N TRP A 73 -3.31 11.69 2.64
CA TRP A 73 -4.59 11.19 2.14
C TRP A 73 -5.32 10.36 3.20
N LEU A 74 -4.59 9.53 3.95
CA LEU A 74 -5.14 8.73 5.04
C LEU A 74 -5.68 9.57 6.20
N LEU A 75 -5.01 10.69 6.50
CA LEU A 75 -5.39 11.58 7.60
C LEU A 75 -6.52 12.56 7.24
N LYS A 76 -6.97 12.56 5.98
CA LYS A 76 -8.08 13.40 5.50
C LYS A 76 -9.44 12.70 5.60
N GLY A 77 -9.50 11.51 6.20
CA GLY A 77 -10.73 10.78 6.51
C GLY A 77 -11.43 11.33 7.74
#